data_AF-A0A961CIG7-F1
#
_entry.id   AF-A0A961CIG7-F1
#
_cell.length_a   1.000
_cell.length_b   1.000
_cell.length_c   1.000
_cell.angle_alpha   90.00
_cell.angle_beta   90.00
_cell.angle_gamma   90.00
#
_symmetry.space_group_name_H-M   'P 1'
#
loop_
_entity.id
_entity.type
_entity.pdbx_description
1 polymer ?
#
loop_
_entity_poly.entity_id
_entity_poly.type
_entity_poly.pdbx_seq_one_letter_code
_entity_poly.pdbx_strand_id
1 'polypeptide(L)'
;MPGTTTTIPTPTTALADLLADPRVAGDTLSVSVYADGIGEIIVHNPDTRLRPASNQKLITAMGALALLGPDERLHTDVVAAGP
;
A
#
# COMPACT_ATOMS: atom_id res chain seq x y z
N MET A 1 -5.70 -15.22 -35.51
CA MET A 1 -6.18 -14.12 -34.66
C MET A 1 -4.99 -13.20 -34.38
N PRO A 2 -4.95 -11.95 -34.88
CA PRO A 2 -3.89 -11.02 -34.51
C PRO A 2 -4.05 -10.68 -33.03
N GLY A 3 -3.03 -10.95 -32.22
CA GLY A 3 -3.02 -10.56 -30.81
C GLY A 3 -2.99 -9.04 -30.71
N THR A 4 -3.89 -8.45 -29.92
CA THR A 4 -3.85 -7.02 -29.61
C THR A 4 -2.61 -6.75 -28.75
N THR A 5 -1.60 -6.10 -29.32
CA THR A 5 -0.47 -5.58 -28.56
C THR A 5 -0.97 -4.39 -27.74
N THR A 6 -1.33 -4.62 -26.48
CA THR A 6 -1.59 -3.55 -25.53
C THR A 6 -0.26 -2.86 -25.21
N THR A 7 -0.06 -1.65 -25.72
CA THR A 7 1.07 -0.81 -25.34
C THR A 7 0.94 -0.46 -23.86
N ILE A 8 1.90 -0.91 -23.04
CA ILE A 8 1.98 -0.51 -21.62
C ILE A 8 2.67 0.84 -21.56
N PRO A 9 2.03 1.89 -20.99
CA PRO A 9 2.68 3.19 -20.85
C PRO A 9 3.87 3.10 -19.89
N THR A 10 4.91 3.88 -20.15
CA THR A 10 6.01 4.06 -19.21
C THR A 10 5.45 4.62 -17.90
N PRO A 11 5.94 4.19 -16.72
CA PRO A 11 5.37 4.59 -15.43
C PRO A 11 5.21 6.11 -15.22
N THR A 12 6.11 6.93 -15.76
CA THR A 12 6.01 8.40 -15.71
C THR A 12 4.83 8.94 -16.52
N THR A 13 4.59 8.41 -17.72
CA THR A 13 3.45 8.79 -18.56
C THR A 13 2.15 8.34 -17.92
N ALA A 14 2.11 7.15 -17.33
CA ALA A 14 0.94 6.67 -16.59
C ALA A 14 0.59 7.57 -15.39
N LEU A 15 1.59 8.07 -14.66
CA LEU A 15 1.34 9.06 -13.59
C LEU A 15 0.81 10.38 -14.16
N ALA A 16 1.37 10.88 -15.26
CA ALA A 16 0.88 12.11 -15.89
C ALA A 16 -0.58 11.98 -16.33
N ASP A 17 -0.95 10.84 -16.92
CA ASP A 17 -2.32 10.54 -17.34
C ASP A 17 -3.28 10.47 -16.13
N LEU A 18 -2.84 9.85 -15.02
CA LEU A 18 -3.60 9.81 -13.77
C LEU A 18 -3.85 11.21 -13.22
N LEU A 19 -2.83 12.07 -13.19
CA LEU A 19 -2.96 13.44 -12.66
C LEU A 19 -3.83 14.34 -13.54
N ALA A 20 -3.95 14.03 -14.83
CA ALA A 20 -4.84 14.72 -15.75
C ALA A 20 -6.28 14.19 -15.74
N ASP A 21 -6.55 13.07 -15.04
CA ASP A 21 -7.86 12.43 -15.05
C ASP A 21 -8.89 13.26 -14.26
N PRO A 22 -10.02 13.66 -14.88
CA PRO A 22 -11.04 14.47 -14.23
C PRO A 22 -11.68 13.77 -13.01
N ARG A 23 -11.57 12.45 -12.89
CA ARG A 23 -12.10 11.68 -11.75
C ARG A 23 -11.33 11.92 -10.46
N VAL A 24 -10.08 12.38 -10.54
CA VAL A 24 -9.25 12.70 -9.38
C VAL A 24 -8.94 14.20 -9.30
N ALA A 25 -9.58 15.00 -10.15
CA ALA A 25 -9.42 16.44 -10.17
C ALA A 25 -9.96 17.06 -8.87
N GLY A 26 -9.11 17.80 -8.18
CA GLY A 26 -9.42 18.44 -6.90
C GLY A 26 -9.11 17.59 -5.67
N ASP A 27 -8.76 16.32 -5.84
CA ASP A 27 -8.27 15.48 -4.75
C ASP A 27 -6.79 15.75 -4.46
N THR A 28 -6.39 15.51 -3.21
CA THR A 28 -4.97 15.50 -2.83
C THR A 28 -4.40 14.11 -3.03
N LEU A 29 -3.53 13.94 -4.03
CA LEU A 29 -2.87 12.68 -4.34
C LEU A 29 -1.43 12.71 -3.83
N SER A 30 -0.99 11.56 -3.30
CA SER A 30 0.40 11.24 -3.02
C SER A 30 0.73 9.91 -3.68
N VAL A 31 1.78 9.87 -4.48
CA VAL A 31 2.23 8.67 -5.20
C VAL A 31 3.73 8.53 -5.01
N SER A 32 4.15 7.33 -4.63
CA SER A 32 5.54 6.94 -4.57
C SER A 32 5.67 5.53 -5.17
N VAL A 33 6.64 5.33 -6.06
CA VAL A 33 6.95 4.04 -6.66
C VAL A 33 8.40 3.70 -6.40
N TYR A 34 8.62 2.58 -5.72
CA TYR A 34 9.93 2.01 -5.46
C TYR A 34 10.20 0.85 -6.41
N ALA A 35 11.41 0.81 -6.97
CA ALA A 35 11.94 -0.33 -7.68
C ALA A 35 13.06 -0.97 -6.86
N ASP A 36 12.99 -2.29 -6.70
CA ASP A 36 13.99 -3.03 -5.94
C ASP A 36 15.39 -2.87 -6.54
N GLY A 37 16.40 -2.68 -5.69
CA GLY A 37 17.77 -2.39 -6.08
C GLY A 37 18.04 -1.00 -6.70
N ILE A 38 17.00 -0.21 -7.01
CA ILE A 38 17.12 1.13 -7.60
C ILE A 38 16.69 2.22 -6.61
N GLY A 39 15.68 1.94 -5.77
CA GLY A 39 15.09 2.90 -4.84
C GLY A 39 13.83 3.56 -5.39
N GLU A 40 13.54 4.77 -4.94
CA GLU A 40 12.35 5.52 -5.35
C GLU A 40 12.52 6.10 -6.75
N ILE A 41 11.71 5.65 -7.71
CA ILE A 41 11.84 6.01 -9.13
C ILE A 41 10.75 6.98 -9.61
N ILE A 42 9.67 7.14 -8.83
CA ILE A 42 8.58 8.09 -9.11
C ILE A 42 8.09 8.67 -7.80
N VAL A 43 7.95 10.00 -7.76
CA VAL A 43 7.43 10.74 -6.60
C VAL A 43 6.43 11.80 -7.04
N HIS A 44 5.33 11.89 -6.31
CA HIS A 44 4.37 12.97 -6.40
C HIS A 44 3.85 13.26 -4.99
N ASN A 45 4.19 14.44 -4.46
CA ASN A 45 3.78 14.88 -3.13
C ASN A 45 4.01 13.83 -2.00
N PRO A 46 5.20 13.22 -1.89
CA PRO A 46 5.43 12.05 -1.03
C PRO A 46 5.21 12.35 0.47
N ASP A 47 5.47 13.58 0.92
CA ASP A 47 5.34 13.97 2.32
C ASP A 47 3.95 14.51 2.70
N THR A 48 3.00 14.46 1.77
CA THR A 48 1.64 14.94 2.03
C THR A 48 0.92 14.00 3.00
N ARG A 49 0.56 14.52 4.17
CA ARG A 49 -0.20 13.76 5.17
C ARG A 49 -1.62 13.51 4.67
N LEU A 50 -1.92 12.25 4.42
CA LEU A 50 -3.25 11.78 4.03
C LEU A 50 -3.84 10.85 5.09
N ARG A 51 -5.16 10.65 5.04
CA ARG A 51 -5.83 9.63 5.85
C ARG A 51 -5.53 8.26 5.20
N PRO A 52 -4.87 7.32 5.90
CA PRO A 52 -4.38 6.09 5.26
C PRO A 52 -5.48 5.04 5.02
N ALA A 53 -6.66 5.20 5.62
CA ALA A 53 -7.71 4.18 5.62
C ALA A 53 -7.14 2.79 6.01
N SER A 54 -7.44 1.74 5.25
CA SER A 54 -6.92 0.40 5.53
C SER A 54 -5.41 0.24 5.28
N ASN A 55 -4.72 1.19 4.63
CA ASN A 55 -3.25 1.13 4.50
C ASN A 55 -2.56 1.19 5.86
N GLN A 56 -3.23 1.74 6.89
CA GLN A 56 -2.76 1.70 8.28
C GLN A 56 -2.44 0.27 8.75
N LYS A 57 -3.14 -0.74 8.21
CA LYS A 57 -2.91 -2.16 8.55
C LYS A 57 -1.50 -2.62 8.23
N LEU A 58 -0.82 -2.02 7.24
CA LEU A 58 0.58 -2.36 6.92
C LEU A 58 1.49 -2.09 8.11
N ILE A 59 1.42 -0.90 8.70
CA ILE A 59 2.26 -0.53 9.85
C ILE A 59 1.84 -1.32 11.09
N THR A 60 0.54 -1.55 11.30
CA THR A 60 0.06 -2.42 12.39
C THR A 60 0.58 -3.84 12.26
N ALA A 61 0.55 -4.44 11.07
CA ALA A 61 1.05 -5.79 10.82
C ALA A 61 2.57 -5.87 11.00
N MET A 62 3.33 -4.89 10.52
CA MET A 62 4.77 -4.80 10.78
C MET A 62 5.07 -4.73 12.28
N GLY A 63 4.33 -3.88 13.03
CA GLY A 63 4.49 -3.78 14.48
C GLY A 63 4.13 -5.08 15.21
N ALA A 64 3.02 -5.72 14.85
CA ALA A 64 2.62 -7.01 15.42
C ALA A 64 3.66 -8.09 15.15
N LEU A 65 4.18 -8.19 13.91
CA LEU A 65 5.21 -9.16 13.57
C LEU A 65 6.52 -8.89 14.33
N ALA A 66 6.91 -7.63 14.48
CA ALA A 66 8.13 -7.26 15.21
C ALA A 66 8.03 -7.54 16.72
N LEU A 67 6.83 -7.38 17.31
CA LEU A 67 6.60 -7.55 18.75
C LEU A 67 6.27 -8.98 19.16
N LEU A 68 5.46 -9.68 18.35
CA LEU A 68 4.93 -11.01 18.67
C LEU A 68 5.70 -12.13 17.95
N GLY A 69 6.31 -11.83 16.81
CA GLY A 69 6.90 -12.83 15.93
C GLY A 69 5.87 -13.52 15.02
N PRO A 70 6.34 -14.26 14.01
CA PRO A 70 5.47 -14.90 13.01
C PRO A 70 4.71 -16.11 13.55
N ASP A 71 5.21 -16.70 14.65
CA ASP A 71 4.69 -17.95 15.20
C ASP A 71 3.76 -17.76 16.39
N GLU A 72 3.47 -16.50 16.78
CA GLU A 72 2.55 -16.20 17.87
C GLU A 72 1.18 -16.86 17.65
N ARG A 73 0.56 -17.34 18.73
CA ARG A 73 -0.77 -17.93 18.72
C ARG A 73 -1.61 -17.28 19.81
N LEU A 74 -2.81 -16.85 19.44
CA LEU A 74 -3.79 -16.39 20.41
C LEU A 74 -4.39 -17.61 21.13
N HIS A 75 -4.32 -17.61 22.46
CA HIS A 75 -4.85 -18.67 23.31
C HIS A 75 -6.20 -18.25 23.88
N THR A 76 -7.08 -19.24 24.08
CA THR A 76 -8.39 -19.02 24.70
C THR A 76 -8.62 -20.14 25.70
N ASP A 77 -8.68 -19.77 26.97
CA ASP A 77 -8.82 -20.71 28.08
C ASP A 77 -10.22 -20.60 28.71
N VAL A 78 -10.75 -21.74 29.20
CA VAL A 78 -11.96 -21.80 30.03
C VAL A 78 -11.53 -22.13 31.45
N VAL A 79 -11.93 -21.31 32.43
CA VAL A 79 -11.49 -21.43 33.83
C VAL A 79 -12.71 -21.52 34.76
N ALA A 80 -12.70 -22.46 35.71
CA ALA A 80 -13.74 -22.65 36.73
C ALA A 80 -13.13 -22.63 38.14
N ALA A 81 -13.88 -22.11 39.12
CA ALA A 81 -13.43 -22.00 40.52
C ALA A 81 -13.54 -23.31 41.33
N GLY A 82 -13.97 -24.40 40.70
CA GLY A 82 -14.17 -25.73 41.26
C GLY A 82 -14.52 -26.74 40.17
N PRO A 83 -14.64 -28.04 40.50
CA PRO A 83 -15.22 -29.02 39.59
C PRO A 83 -16.67 -28.68 39.20
#